data_AF-A0A2M7TGD4-F1
#
_entry.id   AF-A0A2M7TGD4-F1
#
_cell.length_a   1.000
_cell.length_b   1.000
_cell.length_c   1.000
_cell.angle_alpha   90.00
_cell.angle_beta   90.00
_cell.angle_gamma   90.00
#
_symmetry.space_group_name_H-M   'P 1'
#
loop_
_entity.id
_entity.type
_entity.pdbx_description
1 polymer ?
#
loop_
_entity_poly.entity_id
_entity_poly.type
_entity_poly.pdbx_seq_one_letter_code
_entity_poly.pdbx_strand_id
1 'polypeptide(L)'
;MGIDRSLLYQKVKQTLSRFKNEINFDLDLVLYLIQKVIFNDPTKDCRLKGKREDWRGLPKTKSLFYAGENKGQPIGNLTSQLFGNVYLNDFDHFIKCQLKCRYYGRYVDDMVIVHQDKEYLKSVIRLGGARSSYAKLNIMV
;
A
#
# COMPACT_ATOMS: atom_id res chain seq x y z
N MET A 1 5.12 2.09 -5.72
CA MET A 1 3.77 1.69 -5.24
C MET A 1 2.78 2.76 -5.66
N GLY A 2 1.69 2.39 -6.33
CA GLY A 2 0.65 3.32 -6.78
C GLY A 2 -0.45 3.54 -5.73
N ILE A 3 -0.08 3.70 -4.45
CA ILE A 3 -1.04 3.92 -3.36
C ILE A 3 -1.82 5.20 -3.65
N ASP A 4 -3.15 5.11 -3.67
CA ASP A 4 -4.02 6.29 -3.76
C ASP A 4 -4.09 6.96 -2.38
N ARG A 5 -3.62 8.21 -2.32
CA ARG A 5 -3.49 8.96 -1.05
C ARG A 5 -4.86 9.31 -0.47
N SER A 6 -5.84 9.63 -1.31
CA SER A 6 -7.20 9.93 -0.85
C SER A 6 -7.87 8.70 -0.25
N LEU A 7 -7.78 7.56 -0.94
CA LEU A 7 -8.34 6.30 -0.45
C LEU A 7 -7.68 5.89 0.88
N LEU A 8 -6.35 5.99 0.95
CA LEU A 8 -5.60 5.73 2.19
C LEU A 8 -6.07 6.65 3.33
N TYR A 9 -6.14 7.96 3.09
CA TYR A 9 -6.56 8.92 4.11
C TYR A 9 -7.98 8.65 4.60
N GLN A 10 -8.91 8.34 3.69
CA GLN A 10 -10.29 7.99 4.07
C GLN A 10 -10.34 6.73 4.92
N LYS A 11 -9.59 5.67 4.57
CA LYS A 11 -9.50 4.45 5.38
C LYS A 11 -8.99 4.73 6.79
N VAL A 12 -7.89 5.49 6.91
CA VAL A 12 -7.31 5.82 8.22
C VAL A 12 -8.27 6.66 9.04
N LYS A 13 -8.87 7.70 8.44
CA LYS A 13 -9.84 8.58 9.11
C LYS A 13 -11.06 7.82 9.61
N GLN A 14 -11.64 6.96 8.78
CA GLN A 14 -12.81 6.15 9.14
C GLN A 14 -12.49 5.21 10.31
N THR A 15 -11.34 4.54 10.27
CA THR A 15 -10.90 3.65 11.34
C THR A 15 -10.71 4.42 12.65
N LEU A 16 -9.97 5.52 12.66
CA LEU A 16 -9.76 6.30 13.89
C LEU A 16 -11.07 6.88 14.43
N SER A 17 -11.96 7.36 13.56
CA SER A 17 -13.27 7.89 13.97
C SER A 17 -14.15 6.83 14.62
N ARG A 18 -14.04 5.56 14.19
CA ARG A 18 -14.75 4.43 14.81
C ARG A 18 -14.31 4.18 16.24
N PHE A 19 -13.03 4.34 16.53
CA PHE A 19 -12.43 4.11 17.86
C PHE A 19 -12.28 5.40 18.68
N LYS A 20 -12.94 6.49 18.29
CA LYS A 20 -12.77 7.82 18.94
C LYS A 20 -12.95 7.82 20.46
N ASN A 21 -13.81 6.96 20.99
CA ASN A 21 -14.11 6.89 22.42
C ASN A 21 -13.08 6.03 23.20
N GLU A 22 -12.25 5.26 22.51
CA GLU A 22 -11.21 4.39 23.09
C GLU A 22 -9.81 5.01 22.99
N ILE A 23 -9.71 6.13 22.28
CA ILE A 23 -8.46 6.85 22.03
C ILE A 23 -8.16 7.81 23.19
N ASN A 24 -6.90 7.82 23.64
CA ASN A 24 -6.41 8.67 24.74
C ASN A 24 -5.53 9.85 24.26
N PHE A 25 -5.51 10.13 22.96
CA PHE A 25 -4.74 11.21 22.35
C PHE A 25 -5.65 12.20 21.61
N ASP A 26 -5.12 13.39 21.33
CA ASP A 26 -5.82 14.41 20.54
C ASP A 26 -6.04 13.93 19.10
N LEU A 27 -7.27 13.51 18.81
CA LEU A 27 -7.65 12.96 17.52
C LEU A 27 -7.56 14.00 16.40
N ASP A 28 -7.89 15.26 16.66
CA ASP A 28 -7.89 16.31 15.65
C ASP A 28 -6.45 16.66 15.24
N LEU A 29 -5.55 16.78 16.22
CA LEU A 29 -4.13 16.97 15.97
C LEU A 29 -3.55 15.79 15.17
N VAL A 30 -3.88 14.56 15.55
CA VAL A 30 -3.38 13.36 14.84
C VAL A 30 -3.93 13.30 13.42
N LEU A 31 -5.21 13.58 13.19
CA LEU A 31 -5.79 13.61 11.85
C LEU A 31 -5.17 14.70 10.98
N TYR A 32 -4.87 15.88 11.55
CA TYR A 32 -4.15 16.95 10.88
C TYR A 32 -2.75 16.49 10.46
N LEU A 33 -1.98 15.88 11.37
CA LEU A 33 -0.63 15.38 11.07
C LEU A 33 -0.66 14.26 10.02
N ILE A 34 -1.57 13.29 10.13
CA ILE A 34 -1.75 12.22 9.15
C ILE A 34 -2.07 12.80 7.77
N GLN A 35 -2.95 13.80 7.70
CA GLN A 35 -3.25 14.48 6.44
C GLN A 35 -1.98 15.13 5.85
N LYS A 36 -1.22 15.87 6.65
CA LYS A 36 0.03 16.49 6.19
C LYS A 36 1.04 15.45 5.69
N VAL A 37 1.19 14.32 6.38
CA VAL A 37 2.13 13.27 5.99
C VAL A 37 1.67 12.55 4.72
N ILE A 38 0.41 12.13 4.64
CA ILE A 38 -0.12 11.37 3.49
C ILE A 38 -0.07 12.20 2.21
N PHE A 39 -0.41 13.49 2.30
CA PHE A 39 -0.46 14.39 1.15
C PHE A 39 0.84 15.16 0.90
N ASN A 40 1.89 14.94 1.70
CA ASN A 40 3.20 15.52 1.45
C ASN A 40 3.70 15.09 0.06
N ASP A 41 4.19 16.04 -0.73
CA ASP A 41 4.80 15.78 -2.02
C ASP A 41 6.33 15.95 -1.91
N PRO A 42 7.08 14.87 -1.65
CA PRO A 42 8.51 14.94 -1.47
C PRO A 42 9.26 15.13 -2.79
N THR A 43 8.57 15.29 -3.92
CA THR A 43 9.21 15.71 -5.18
C THR A 43 9.41 17.21 -5.23
N LYS A 44 8.63 17.98 -4.47
CA LYS A 44 8.79 19.43 -4.29
C LYS A 44 9.94 19.70 -3.32
N ASP A 45 10.78 20.68 -3.67
CA ASP A 45 11.90 21.16 -2.84
C ASP A 45 12.90 20.07 -2.40
N CYS A 46 12.96 18.96 -3.13
CA CYS A 46 13.86 17.87 -2.82
C CYS A 46 15.30 18.18 -3.23
N ARG A 47 16.26 17.75 -2.41
CA ARG A 47 17.68 17.81 -2.75
C ARG A 47 18.07 16.56 -3.52
N LEU A 48 18.20 16.69 -4.84
CA LEU A 48 18.70 15.62 -5.70
C LEU A 48 20.19 15.38 -5.43
N LYS A 49 20.53 14.17 -4.98
CA LYS A 49 21.92 13.71 -4.88
C LYS A 49 22.28 12.94 -6.15
N GLY A 50 23.30 13.38 -6.88
CA GLY A 50 23.70 12.81 -8.17
C GLY A 50 23.16 13.61 -9.37
N LYS A 51 23.48 13.15 -10.58
CA LYS A 51 23.11 13.82 -11.83
C LYS A 51 21.82 13.22 -12.42
N ARG A 52 21.00 14.02 -13.11
CA ARG A 52 19.76 13.51 -13.74
C ARG A 52 20.06 12.57 -14.92
N GLU A 53 21.21 12.76 -15.54
CA GLU A 53 21.69 11.94 -16.65
C GLU A 53 21.89 10.48 -16.24
N ASP A 54 22.22 10.24 -14.96
CA ASP A 54 22.40 8.89 -14.39
C ASP A 54 21.08 8.11 -14.33
N TRP A 55 19.94 8.79 -14.50
CA TRP A 55 18.61 8.18 -14.47
C TRP A 55 18.16 7.72 -15.86
N ARG A 56 18.95 7.98 -16.90
CA ARG A 56 18.66 7.50 -18.26
C ARG A 56 18.60 5.96 -18.27
N GLY A 57 17.51 5.43 -18.80
CA GLY A 57 17.26 3.99 -18.84
C GLY A 57 16.54 3.42 -17.60
N LEU A 58 16.36 4.21 -16.52
CA LEU A 58 15.57 3.74 -15.38
C LEU A 58 14.07 3.73 -15.70
N PRO A 59 13.32 2.69 -15.28
CA PRO A 59 11.88 2.65 -15.48
C PRO A 59 11.20 3.84 -14.79
N LYS A 60 10.36 4.58 -15.53
CA LYS A 60 9.59 5.72 -14.98
C LYS A 60 8.75 5.32 -13.75
N THR A 61 8.24 4.09 -13.74
CA THR A 61 7.43 3.53 -12.65
C THR A 61 8.16 3.40 -11.31
N LYS A 62 9.50 3.49 -11.30
CA LYS A 62 10.34 3.45 -10.10
C LYS A 62 10.63 4.83 -9.51
N SER A 63 10.15 5.90 -10.14
CA SER A 63 10.39 7.27 -9.71
C SER A 63 9.07 7.95 -9.34
N LEU A 64 9.05 8.61 -8.18
CA LEU A 64 7.89 9.36 -7.71
C LEU A 64 7.59 10.59 -8.59
N PHE A 65 8.59 11.11 -9.32
CA PHE A 65 8.42 12.21 -10.28
C PHE A 65 7.47 11.89 -11.44
N TYR A 66 7.22 10.60 -11.69
CA TYR A 66 6.29 10.14 -12.73
C TYR A 66 5.08 9.42 -12.13
N ALA A 67 4.86 9.52 -10.81
CA ALA A 67 3.64 9.02 -10.20
C ALA A 67 2.44 9.85 -10.68
N GLY A 68 1.29 9.19 -10.84
CA GLY A 68 0.05 9.90 -11.15
C GLY A 68 -0.33 10.87 -10.04
N GLU A 69 -1.17 11.85 -10.38
CA GLU A 69 -1.70 12.79 -9.41
C GLU A 69 -2.32 12.04 -8.22
N ASN A 70 -2.03 12.51 -7.01
CA ASN A 70 -2.51 11.92 -5.76
C ASN A 70 -2.12 10.45 -5.53
N LYS A 71 -1.08 9.96 -6.21
CA LYS A 71 -0.58 8.59 -6.07
C LYS A 71 0.85 8.53 -5.55
N GLY A 72 1.15 7.42 -4.89
CA GLY A 72 2.48 7.07 -4.41
C GLY A 72 2.84 7.69 -3.07
N GLN A 73 3.80 7.06 -2.42
CA GLN A 73 4.38 7.44 -1.13
C GLN A 73 5.92 7.39 -1.23
N PRO A 74 6.67 8.24 -0.53
CA PRO A 74 8.12 8.16 -0.49
C PRO A 74 8.56 6.84 0.13
N ILE A 75 9.44 6.12 -0.57
CA ILE A 75 10.07 4.91 -0.06
C ILE A 75 11.15 5.34 0.95
N GLY A 76 11.30 4.56 2.04
CA GLY A 76 12.28 4.85 3.10
C GLY A 76 11.72 5.63 4.28
N ASN A 77 10.48 6.10 4.23
CA ASN A 77 9.79 6.65 5.40
C ASN A 77 9.05 5.53 6.17
N LEU A 78 9.17 5.50 7.49
CA LEU A 78 8.49 4.55 8.37
C LEU A 78 6.96 4.64 8.23
N THR A 79 6.42 5.85 8.12
CA THR A 79 4.97 6.04 7.96
C THR A 79 4.48 5.45 6.63
N SER A 80 5.26 5.57 5.56
CA SER A 80 4.92 4.97 4.26
C SER A 80 4.81 3.45 4.34
N GLN A 81 5.67 2.78 5.13
CA GLN A 81 5.62 1.33 5.33
C GLN A 81 4.35 0.94 6.11
N LEU A 82 4.05 1.67 7.18
CA LEU A 82 2.83 1.46 7.96
C LEU A 82 1.58 1.65 7.09
N PHE A 83 1.54 2.72 6.31
CA PHE A 83 0.41 3.02 5.42
C PHE A 83 0.24 1.98 4.30
N GLY A 84 1.33 1.41 3.79
CA GLY A 84 1.26 0.28 2.86
C GLY A 84 0.51 -0.91 3.46
N ASN A 85 0.77 -1.22 4.73
CA ASN A 85 0.07 -2.30 5.43
C ASN A 85 -1.41 -1.97 5.68
N VAL A 86 -1.72 -0.75 6.12
CA VAL A 86 -3.12 -0.31 6.29
C VAL A 86 -3.88 -0.37 4.97
N TYR A 87 -3.26 0.05 3.87
CA TYR A 87 -3.88 0.06 2.55
C TYR A 87 -4.23 -1.35 2.06
N LEU A 88 -3.37 -2.34 2.34
CA LEU A 88 -3.55 -3.72 1.91
C LEU A 88 -4.36 -4.58 2.89
N ASN A 89 -4.71 -4.07 4.07
CA ASN A 89 -5.43 -4.84 5.11
C ASN A 89 -6.76 -5.45 4.61
N ASP A 90 -7.53 -4.70 3.82
CA ASP A 90 -8.80 -5.23 3.28
C ASP A 90 -8.57 -6.37 2.27
N PHE A 91 -7.46 -6.31 1.55
CA PHE A 91 -7.05 -7.39 0.66
C PHE A 91 -6.67 -8.64 1.47
N ASP A 92 -5.98 -8.47 2.60
CA ASP A 92 -5.63 -9.59 3.48
C ASP A 92 -6.90 -10.27 4.04
N HIS A 93 -7.88 -9.47 4.48
CA HIS A 93 -9.18 -10.00 4.90
C HIS A 93 -9.92 -10.70 3.76
N PHE A 94 -9.83 -10.21 2.53
CA PHE A 94 -10.37 -10.90 1.37
C PHE A 94 -9.75 -12.30 1.21
N ILE A 95 -8.42 -12.42 1.24
CA ILE A 95 -7.73 -13.71 1.10
C ILE A 95 -8.06 -14.67 2.26
N LYS A 96 -8.06 -14.17 3.51
CA LYS A 96 -8.25 -15.01 4.70
C LYS A 96 -9.71 -15.36 4.98
N CYS A 97 -10.63 -14.42 4.80
CA CYS A 97 -12.03 -14.59 5.19
C CYS A 97 -12.92 -15.04 4.02
N GLN A 98 -12.71 -14.50 2.82
CA GLN A 98 -13.54 -14.85 1.64
C GLN A 98 -12.97 -16.07 0.91
N LEU A 99 -11.67 -16.06 0.58
CA LEU A 99 -11.03 -17.20 -0.10
C LEU A 99 -10.61 -18.31 0.88
N LYS A 100 -10.59 -18.06 2.18
CA LYS A 100 -10.24 -19.05 3.21
C LYS A 100 -8.89 -19.74 2.97
N CYS A 101 -7.92 -19.03 2.37
CA CYS A 101 -6.58 -19.55 2.17
C CYS A 101 -5.90 -19.78 3.53
N ARG A 102 -5.67 -21.04 3.90
CA ARG A 102 -5.09 -21.41 5.20
C ARG A 102 -3.67 -20.86 5.34
N TYR A 103 -2.83 -21.09 4.35
CA TYR A 103 -1.43 -20.67 4.31
C TYR A 103 -1.28 -19.44 3.41
N TYR A 104 -1.42 -18.27 4.02
CA TYR A 104 -1.21 -16.98 3.39
C TYR A 104 -0.22 -16.18 4.22
N GLY A 105 0.80 -15.64 3.56
CA GLY A 105 1.76 -14.71 4.15
C GLY A 105 1.92 -13.48 3.28
N ARG A 106 2.13 -12.32 3.90
CA ARG A 106 2.44 -11.08 3.21
C ARG A 106 3.62 -10.39 3.89
N TYR A 107 4.61 -10.01 3.08
CA TYR A 107 5.72 -9.17 3.49
C TYR A 107 5.70 -7.90 2.64
N VAL A 108 5.18 -6.81 3.22
CA VAL A 108 4.98 -5.53 2.52
C VAL A 108 4.12 -5.72 1.25
N ASP A 109 4.71 -5.64 0.06
CA ASP A 109 4.08 -5.80 -1.24
C ASP A 109 4.21 -7.21 -1.85
N ASP A 110 5.02 -8.08 -1.24
CA ASP A 110 5.15 -9.48 -1.62
C ASP A 110 4.16 -10.35 -0.86
N MET A 111 3.34 -11.09 -1.59
CA MET A 111 2.33 -12.00 -1.04
C MET A 111 2.63 -13.42 -1.47
N VAL A 112 2.43 -14.38 -0.55
CA VAL A 112 2.61 -15.82 -0.79
C VAL A 112 1.36 -16.56 -0.35
N ILE A 113 0.83 -17.41 -1.23
CA ILE A 113 -0.26 -18.35 -0.94
C ILE A 113 0.24 -19.75 -1.23
N VAL A 114 0.04 -20.67 -0.28
CA VAL A 114 0.36 -22.09 -0.42
C VAL A 114 -0.93 -22.90 -0.33
N HIS A 115 -1.16 -23.76 -1.32
CA HIS A 115 -2.33 -24.61 -1.41
C HIS A 115 -2.02 -25.86 -2.24
N GLN A 116 -2.64 -26.99 -1.91
CA GLN A 116 -2.37 -28.28 -2.58
C GLN A 116 -2.96 -28.35 -4.00
N ASP A 117 -4.08 -27.65 -4.22
CA ASP A 117 -4.73 -27.59 -5.53
C ASP A 117 -4.18 -26.43 -6.37
N LYS A 118 -3.55 -26.77 -7.49
CA LYS A 118 -3.00 -25.84 -8.49
C LYS A 118 -4.08 -25.06 -9.24
N GLU A 119 -5.21 -25.67 -9.57
CA GLU A 119 -6.30 -24.99 -10.28
C GLU A 119 -6.99 -23.99 -9.36
N TYR A 120 -7.12 -24.34 -8.07
CA TYR A 120 -7.52 -23.38 -7.05
C TYR A 120 -6.60 -22.17 -7.03
N LEU A 121 -5.28 -22.35 -6.98
CA LEU A 121 -4.31 -21.24 -6.99
C LEU A 121 -4.45 -20.36 -8.23
N LYS A 122 -4.63 -20.94 -9.42
CA LYS A 122 -4.91 -20.17 -10.65
C LYS A 122 -6.20 -19.35 -10.55
N SER A 123 -7.25 -19.90 -9.94
CA SER A 123 -8.50 -19.17 -9.72
C SER A 123 -8.29 -17.96 -8.78
N VAL A 124 -7.47 -18.14 -7.73
CA VAL A 124 -7.14 -17.08 -6.77
C VAL A 124 -6.33 -15.97 -7.44
N ILE A 125 -5.37 -16.27 -8.32
CA ILE A 125 -4.64 -15.24 -9.09
C ILE A 125 -5.62 -14.41 -9.91
N ARG A 126 -6.55 -15.05 -10.60
CA ARG A 126 -7.52 -14.37 -11.46
C ARG A 126 -8.41 -13.42 -10.65
N LEU A 127 -8.91 -13.89 -9.50
CA LEU A 127 -9.76 -13.09 -8.60
C LEU A 127 -8.97 -11.98 -7.91
N GLY A 128 -7.75 -12.25 -7.46
CA GLY A 128 -6.86 -11.31 -6.78
C GLY A 128 -6.37 -10.20 -7.70
N GLY A 129 -5.94 -10.55 -8.92
CA GLY A 129 -5.50 -9.58 -9.93
C GLY A 129 -6.63 -8.66 -10.42
N ALA A 130 -7.88 -9.15 -10.45
CA ALA A 130 -9.04 -8.34 -10.77
C ALA A 130 -9.39 -7.31 -9.67
N ARG A 131 -9.05 -7.60 -8.40
CA ARG A 131 -9.34 -6.71 -7.25
C ARG A 131 -8.15 -5.88 -6.79
N SER A 132 -6.93 -6.23 -7.19
CA SER A 132 -5.71 -5.51 -6.82
C SER A 132 -4.85 -5.30 -8.06
N SER A 133 -4.97 -4.12 -8.67
CA SER A 133 -4.08 -3.64 -9.73
C SER A 133 -2.67 -3.29 -9.22
N TYR A 134 -2.39 -3.50 -7.92
CA TYR A 134 -1.22 -2.96 -7.23
C TYR A 134 -0.40 -4.00 -6.45
N ALA A 135 -0.83 -5.26 -6.35
CA ALA A 135 -0.11 -6.30 -5.60
C ALA A 135 0.47 -7.38 -6.54
N LYS A 136 1.74 -7.76 -6.31
CA LYS A 136 2.33 -8.94 -6.94
C LYS A 136 2.03 -10.16 -6.08
N LEU A 137 1.19 -11.05 -6.60
CA LEU A 137 0.88 -12.32 -5.95
C LEU A 137 1.93 -13.34 -6.39
N ASN A 138 2.84 -13.72 -5.51
CA ASN A 138 3.76 -14.84 -5.73
C ASN A 138 3.10 -16.11 -5.20
N ILE A 139 3.18 -17.20 -5.94
CA ILE A 139 2.57 -18.48 -5.54
C ILE A 139 3.64 -19.54 -5.53
N MET A 140 3.72 -20.27 -4.42
CA MET A 140 4.53 -21.47 -4.28
C MET A 140 3.54 -22.63 -4.10
N VAL A 141 3.62 -23.58 -5.02
CA VAL A 141 2.93 -24.88 -4.93
C VAL A 141 3.80 -25.80 -4.07
#